data_AF-A0AAF0UEN9-F1
#
_entry.id   AF-A0AAF0UEN9-F1
#
_cell.length_a   1.000
_cell.length_b   1.000
_cell.length_c   1.000
_cell.angle_alpha   90.00
_cell.angle_beta   90.00
_cell.angle_gamma   90.00
#
_symmetry.space_group_name_H-M   'P 1'
#
loop_
_entity.id
_entity.type
_entity.pdbx_description
1 polymer ?
#
loop_
_entity_poly.entity_id
_entity_poly.type
_entity_poly.pdbx_seq_one_letter_code
_entity_poly.pdbx_strand_id
1 'polypeptide(L)'
;MYYIGGNSESVEQNVVCSYNMAFGGGGIAISHPLVAELVKILDGCINRYHYLYGSDQRIGGCMAEIGVPLTHELGFHQTLTKDGSRILWVPDSKHRTTY
;
A
#
# COMPACT_ATOMS: atom_id res chain seq x y z
N MET A 1 -11.71 2.97 6.76
CA MET A 1 -10.36 3.37 6.33
C MET A 1 -9.75 2.20 5.57
N TYR A 2 -9.25 2.44 4.36
CA TYR A 2 -8.68 1.41 3.49
C TYR A 2 -7.26 1.79 3.08
N TYR A 3 -6.34 0.84 3.26
CA TYR A 3 -4.99 0.81 2.73
C TYR A 3 -4.91 -0.41 1.80
N ILE A 4 -4.87 -0.18 0.50
CA ILE A 4 -5.04 -1.21 -0.54
C ILE A 4 -3.78 -1.29 -1.39
N GLY A 5 -3.36 -2.51 -1.73
CA GLY A 5 -2.26 -2.75 -2.65
C GLY A 5 -1.87 -4.23 -2.69
N GLY A 6 -0.66 -4.51 -3.16
CA GLY A 6 -0.07 -5.85 -3.16
C GLY A 6 1.23 -5.90 -2.35
N ASN A 7 1.48 -7.02 -1.68
CA ASN A 7 2.83 -7.32 -1.18
C ASN A 7 3.78 -7.61 -2.37
N SER A 8 5.06 -7.83 -2.11
CA SER A 8 5.99 -8.02 -3.21
C SER A 8 5.74 -9.35 -3.94
N GLU A 9 5.97 -9.33 -5.26
CA GLU A 9 6.02 -10.56 -6.06
C GLU A 9 7.36 -11.29 -5.92
N SER A 10 8.37 -10.65 -5.29
CA SER A 10 9.59 -11.32 -4.83
C SER A 10 9.43 -11.76 -3.38
N VAL A 11 9.71 -13.04 -3.14
CA VAL A 11 9.72 -13.61 -1.78
C VAL A 11 10.81 -12.95 -0.93
N GLU A 12 11.98 -12.72 -1.52
CA GLU A 12 13.14 -12.13 -0.85
C GLU A 12 12.82 -10.71 -0.35
N GLN A 13 12.14 -9.91 -1.19
CA GLN A 13 11.68 -8.58 -0.81
C GLN A 13 10.67 -8.62 0.35
N ASN A 14 9.73 -9.56 0.35
CA ASN A 14 8.78 -9.71 1.45
C ASN A 14 9.47 -10.12 2.77
N VAL A 15 10.48 -11.00 2.70
CA VAL A 15 11.26 -11.43 3.88
C VAL A 15 12.05 -10.26 4.47
N VAL A 16 12.65 -9.42 3.63
CA VAL A 16 13.45 -8.27 4.08
C VAL A 16 12.58 -7.11 4.56
N CYS A 17 11.45 -6.85 3.88
CA CYS A 17 10.61 -5.69 4.15
C CYS A 17 9.41 -6.02 5.04
N SER A 18 8.40 -6.74 4.50
CA SER A 18 7.24 -7.29 5.20
C SER A 18 6.24 -7.90 4.21
N TYR A 19 5.51 -8.95 4.61
CA TYR A 19 4.35 -9.47 3.87
C TYR A 19 3.07 -8.65 4.06
N ASN A 20 3.04 -7.76 5.06
CA ASN A 20 1.86 -7.01 5.49
C ASN A 20 1.91 -5.52 5.08
N MET A 21 2.63 -5.20 4.01
CA MET A 21 2.72 -3.84 3.46
C MET A 21 2.53 -3.84 1.95
N ALA A 22 1.94 -2.77 1.42
CA ALA A 22 1.84 -2.58 -0.01
C ALA A 22 3.19 -2.09 -0.56
N PHE A 23 3.67 -2.69 -1.65
CA PHE A 23 4.89 -2.26 -2.33
C PHE A 23 4.58 -1.20 -3.38
N GLY A 24 5.31 -0.08 -3.31
CA GLY A 24 5.04 1.10 -4.14
C GLY A 24 5.16 0.83 -5.64
N GLY A 25 6.03 -0.11 -6.03
CA GLY A 25 6.23 -0.49 -7.45
C GLY A 25 5.00 -1.09 -8.13
N GLY A 26 4.05 -1.66 -7.38
CA GLY A 26 2.79 -2.19 -7.91
C GLY A 26 1.62 -1.23 -7.77
N GLY A 27 1.84 -0.07 -7.14
CA GLY A 27 0.81 0.90 -6.77
C GLY A 27 0.20 0.66 -5.40
N ILE A 28 -0.37 1.73 -4.83
CA ILE A 28 -1.05 1.73 -3.53
C ILE A 28 -2.28 2.65 -3.66
N ALA A 29 -3.41 2.26 -3.09
CA ALA A 29 -4.58 3.12 -2.93
C ALA A 29 -4.90 3.33 -1.44
N ILE A 30 -5.23 4.57 -1.07
CA ILE A 30 -5.53 4.97 0.31
C ILE A 30 -6.86 5.72 0.30
N SER A 31 -7.83 5.27 1.10
CA SER A 31 -9.12 5.95 1.21
C SER A 31 -8.96 7.36 1.77
N HIS A 32 -9.79 8.30 1.32
CA HIS A 32 -9.79 9.68 1.82
C HIS A 32 -9.79 9.82 3.36
N PRO A 33 -10.66 9.14 4.14
CA PRO A 33 -10.62 9.25 5.61
C PRO A 33 -9.30 8.77 6.21
N LEU A 34 -8.61 7.79 5.59
CA LEU A 34 -7.29 7.36 6.05
C LEU A 34 -6.21 8.38 5.73
N VAL A 35 -6.26 9.02 4.56
CA VAL A 35 -5.35 10.14 4.23
C VAL A 35 -5.51 11.26 5.25
N ALA A 36 -6.75 11.60 5.63
CA ALA A 36 -7.03 12.64 6.63
C ALA A 36 -6.41 12.35 8.01
N GLU A 37 -6.30 11.08 8.41
CA GLU A 37 -5.60 10.70 9.64
C GLU A 37 -4.07 10.65 9.43
N LEU A 38 -3.61 10.11 8.29
CA LEU A 38 -2.19 9.98 7.97
C LEU A 38 -1.48 11.33 7.98
N VAL A 39 -2.06 12.36 7.35
CA VAL A 39 -1.41 13.69 7.23
C VAL A 39 -1.15 14.34 8.59
N LYS A 40 -1.88 13.97 9.64
CA LYS A 40 -1.66 14.50 11.00
C LYS A 40 -0.37 13.96 11.63
N ILE A 41 0.09 12.78 11.20
CA ILE A 41 1.25 12.10 11.78
C ILE A 41 2.41 11.90 10.81
N LEU A 42 2.19 12.14 9.51
CA LEU A 42 3.08 11.70 8.43
C LEU A 42 4.54 12.10 8.65
N ASP A 43 4.80 13.39 8.87
CA ASP A 43 6.17 13.89 9.05
C ASP A 43 6.86 13.25 10.27
N GLY A 44 6.14 13.13 11.38
CA GLY A 44 6.65 12.46 12.58
C GLY A 44 6.91 10.97 12.34
N CYS A 45 6.00 10.30 11.62
CA CYS A 45 6.08 8.88 11.34
C CYS A 45 7.24 8.54 10.39
N ILE A 46 7.37 9.24 9.25
CA ILE A 46 8.48 9.00 8.31
C ILE A 46 9.84 9.29 8.96
N ASN A 47 9.89 10.26 9.89
CA ASN A 47 11.09 10.54 10.67
C ASN A 47 11.37 9.45 11.69
N ARG A 48 10.37 8.87 12.37
CA ARG A 48 10.57 7.71 13.26
C ARG A 48 11.11 6.50 12.51
N TYR A 49 10.60 6.26 11.30
CA TYR A 49 10.98 5.12 10.47
C TYR A 49 12.07 5.44 9.43
N HIS A 50 12.88 6.48 9.67
CA HIS A 50 13.90 6.93 8.71
C HIS A 50 14.92 5.85 8.31
N TYR A 51 15.11 4.83 9.16
CA TYR A 51 16.04 3.72 8.94
C TYR A 51 15.48 2.63 8.02
N LEU A 52 14.19 2.67 7.69
CA LEU A 52 13.60 1.75 6.71
C LEU A 52 14.02 2.16 5.29
N TYR A 53 14.31 1.15 4.47
CA TYR A 53 14.95 1.29 3.16
C TYR A 53 14.06 2.03 2.15
N GLY A 54 12.79 1.65 2.07
CA GLY A 54 11.82 2.15 1.09
C GLY A 54 10.80 3.14 1.65
N SER A 55 10.31 4.03 0.79
CA SER A 55 9.21 4.94 1.15
C SER A 55 7.91 4.19 1.42
N ASP A 56 7.64 3.13 0.67
CA ASP A 56 6.54 2.20 0.89
C ASP A 56 6.63 1.49 2.25
N GLN A 57 7.85 1.09 2.66
CA GLN A 57 8.08 0.46 3.96
C GLN A 57 7.79 1.43 5.12
N ARG A 58 8.16 2.71 4.96
CA ARG A 58 7.81 3.77 5.91
C ARG A 58 6.31 4.02 5.97
N ILE A 59 5.64 4.09 4.82
CA ILE A 59 4.18 4.22 4.76
C ILE A 59 3.50 3.02 5.42
N GLY A 60 3.98 1.79 5.19
CA GLY A 60 3.51 0.59 5.87
C GLY A 60 3.63 0.69 7.40
N GLY A 61 4.75 1.24 7.90
CA GLY A 61 4.92 1.58 9.32
C GLY A 61 3.88 2.58 9.82
N CYS A 62 3.62 3.66 9.07
CA CYS A 62 2.59 4.64 9.44
C CYS A 62 1.18 4.05 9.45
N MET A 63 0.86 3.15 8.52
CA MET A 63 -0.42 2.45 8.51
C MET A 63 -0.58 1.55 9.74
N ALA A 64 0.51 0.88 10.15
CA ALA A 64 0.55 0.09 11.38
C ALA A 64 0.37 0.95 12.64
N GLU A 65 0.95 2.16 12.71
CA GLU A 65 0.72 3.09 13.82
C GLU A 65 -0.74 3.57 13.92
N ILE A 66 -1.38 3.83 12.77
CA ILE A 66 -2.82 4.18 12.71
C ILE A 66 -3.70 2.95 13.02
N GLY A 67 -3.16 1.74 12.89
CA GLY A 67 -3.86 0.49 13.14
C GLY A 67 -4.70 0.00 11.94
N VAL A 68 -4.35 0.42 10.72
CA VAL A 68 -5.04 -0.03 9.50
C VAL A 68 -4.21 -1.09 8.78
N PRO A 69 -4.72 -2.34 8.64
CA PRO A 69 -4.00 -3.39 7.94
C PRO A 69 -4.05 -3.21 6.43
N LEU A 70 -3.10 -3.84 5.74
CA LEU A 70 -3.14 -3.97 4.29
C LEU A 70 -4.36 -4.78 3.84
N THR A 71 -5.08 -4.25 2.86
CA THR A 71 -6.08 -4.97 2.07
C THR A 71 -5.43 -5.39 0.75
N HIS A 72 -5.20 -6.69 0.57
CA HIS A 72 -4.59 -7.22 -0.65
C HIS A 72 -5.59 -7.20 -1.80
N GLU A 73 -5.19 -6.62 -2.93
CA GLU A 73 -5.96 -6.66 -4.16
C GLU A 73 -5.12 -7.16 -5.33
N LEU A 74 -5.63 -8.16 -6.05
CA LEU A 74 -4.97 -8.79 -7.19
C LEU A 74 -4.78 -7.84 -8.39
N GLY A 75 -5.27 -6.60 -8.33
CA GLY A 75 -5.03 -5.61 -9.39
C GLY A 75 -3.65 -4.92 -9.30
N PHE A 76 -2.93 -5.05 -8.18
CA PHE A 76 -1.68 -4.35 -7.91
C PHE A 76 -0.49 -5.30 -8.06
N HIS A 77 0.27 -5.16 -9.15
CA HIS A 77 1.39 -6.04 -9.51
C HIS A 77 2.66 -5.22 -9.82
N GLN A 78 3.81 -5.62 -9.27
CA GLN A 78 5.09 -4.92 -9.49
C GLN A 78 5.73 -5.27 -10.83
N THR A 79 5.51 -6.50 -11.28
CA THR A 79 6.09 -7.05 -12.49
C THR A 79 5.11 -6.84 -13.63
N LEU A 80 5.54 -6.12 -14.67
CA LEU A 80 4.79 -6.02 -15.92
C LEU A 80 4.69 -7.42 -16.55
N THR A 81 3.59 -8.13 -16.34
CA THR A 81 3.15 -9.11 -17.33
C THR A 81 2.83 -8.32 -18.60
N LYS A 82 3.07 -8.91 -19.79
CA LYS A 82 3.03 -8.19 -21.08
C LYS A 82 1.68 -7.54 -21.43
N ASP A 83 0.67 -7.74 -20.58
CA ASP A 83 -0.65 -7.13 -20.67
C ASP A 83 -0.73 -5.97 -19.66
N GLY A 84 -0.53 -4.75 -20.16
CA GLY A 84 -0.27 -3.51 -19.42
C GLY A 84 -1.02 -3.31 -18.10
N SER A 85 -0.26 -2.85 -17.10
CA SER A 85 -0.72 -2.35 -15.80
C SER A 85 -1.89 -1.37 -15.94
N ARG A 86 -3.07 -1.74 -15.42
CA ARG A 86 -4.27 -0.90 -15.36
C ARG A 86 -4.31 -0.16 -14.03
N ILE A 87 -4.29 1.17 -14.07
CA ILE A 87 -4.63 2.02 -12.92
C ILE A 87 -6.11 1.78 -12.60
N LEU A 88 -6.43 1.16 -11.46
CA LEU A 88 -7.79 0.95 -10.99
C LEU A 88 -8.18 2.04 -9.98
N TRP A 89 -9.21 2.82 -10.31
CA TRP A 89 -9.86 3.72 -9.36
C TRP A 89 -10.78 2.86 -8.48
N VAL A 90 -10.54 2.80 -7.17
CA VAL A 90 -11.43 2.10 -6.23
C VAL A 90 -12.45 3.09 -5.68
N PRO A 91 -13.70 3.12 -6.17
CA PRO A 91 -14.75 3.88 -5.51
C PRO A 91 -15.04 3.31 -4.11
N ASP A 92 -15.42 4.18 -3.19
CA ASP A 92 -15.66 3.91 -1.75
C ASP A 92 -16.74 2.84 -1.46
N SER A 93 -17.44 2.37 -2.50
CA SER A 93 -18.40 1.29 -2.42
C SER A 93 -17.78 -0.02 -2.92
N LYS A 94 -17.52 -0.95 -1.99
CA LYS A 94 -17.44 -2.38 -2.32
C LYS A 94 -18.69 -2.73 -3.15
N HIS A 95 -18.46 -3.30 -4.34
CA HIS A 95 -19.45 -3.65 -5.37
C HIS A 95 -19.66 -2.57 -6.45
N ARG A 96 -18.91 -2.69 -7.56
CA ARG A 96 -19.47 -3.02 -8.89
C ARG A 96 -18.50 -2.56 -9.99
N THR A 97 -17.72 -3.50 -10.52
CA THR A 97 -17.55 -3.61 -11.97
C THR A 97 -17.32 -5.06 -12.35
N THR A 98 -18.33 -5.61 -13.00
CA THR A 98 -18.34 -6.81 -13.83
C THR A 98 -17.59 -6.57 -15.14
N TYR A 99 -16.91 -7.62 -15.61
CA TYR A 99 -16.19 -7.82 -16.90
C TYR A 99 -14.85 -7.10 -17.06
#